data_AF-A0A9D4T5K2-F1
#
_entry.id   AF-A0A9D4T5K2-F1
#
_cell.length_a   1.000
_cell.length_b   1.000
_cell.length_c   1.000
_cell.angle_alpha   90.00
_cell.angle_beta   90.00
_cell.angle_gamma   90.00
#
_symmetry.space_group_name_H-M   'P 1'
#
loop_
_entity.id
_entity.type
_entity.pdbx_description
1 polymer ?
#
loop_
_entity_poly.entity_id
_entity_poly.type
_entity_poly.pdbx_seq_one_letter_code
_entity_poly.pdbx_strand_id
1 'polypeptide(L)'
;MPVLELGIRLQATPFQNLMYVIHPSNTRILPECMADLIDDEESPLAKYYPSEYDVDRDGEKYMSKGVAIIPRVNEEELYEKIAFVYPLLEAEEGNG
;
A
#
# COMPACT_ATOMS: atom_id res chain seq x y z
N MET A 1 -0.88 17.08 -28.39
CA MET A 1 -1.20 15.92 -27.52
C MET A 1 -0.14 15.94 -26.42
N PRO A 2 -0.44 16.40 -25.20
CA PRO A 2 0.57 16.39 -24.15
C PRO A 2 0.69 14.96 -23.63
N VAL A 3 1.93 14.48 -23.61
CA VAL A 3 2.31 13.24 -22.96
C VAL A 3 2.02 13.43 -21.47
N LEU A 4 1.26 12.51 -20.87
CA LEU A 4 1.17 12.42 -19.42
C LEU A 4 2.58 12.11 -18.91
N GLU A 5 3.33 13.14 -18.50
CA GLU A 5 4.43 12.97 -17.56
C GLU A 5 3.80 12.57 -16.22
N LEU A 6 3.45 11.28 -16.10
CA LEU A 6 3.40 10.66 -14.79
C LEU A 6 4.79 10.87 -14.22
N GLY A 7 4.90 11.70 -13.18
CA GLY A 7 6.12 11.90 -12.42
C GLY A 7 6.49 10.61 -11.69
N ILE A 8 6.85 9.56 -12.43
CA ILE A 8 7.31 8.29 -11.92
C ILE A 8 8.65 8.59 -11.27
N ARG A 9 8.64 8.87 -9.96
CA ARG A 9 9.82 8.90 -9.13
C ARG A 9 10.39 7.48 -9.10
N LEU A 10 11.38 7.23 -9.97
CA LEU A 10 12.02 5.95 -10.25
C LEU A 10 12.83 5.32 -9.09
N GLN A 11 12.46 5.52 -7.82
CA GLN A 11 13.30 5.10 -6.68
C GLN A 11 12.58 4.22 -5.64
N ALA A 12 11.57 3.45 -6.05
CA ALA A 12 10.91 2.46 -5.18
C ALA A 12 11.13 1.03 -5.70
N THR A 13 11.46 0.11 -4.80
CA THR A 13 11.59 -1.32 -5.12
C THR A 13 10.24 -1.94 -5.50
N PRO A 14 10.20 -3.12 -6.15
CA PRO A 14 8.94 -3.80 -6.45
C PRO A 14 8.05 -4.00 -5.21
N PHE A 15 8.64 -4.37 -4.07
CA PHE A 15 7.89 -4.50 -2.82
C PHE A 15 7.41 -3.17 -2.27
N GLN A 16 8.22 -2.11 -2.32
CA GLN A 16 7.77 -0.76 -1.91
C GLN A 16 6.59 -0.26 -2.75
N ASN A 17 6.65 -0.46 -4.07
CA ASN A 17 5.54 -0.15 -4.96
C ASN A 17 4.30 -0.99 -4.65
N LEU A 18 4.49 -2.29 -4.39
CA LEU A 18 3.39 -3.18 -4.06
C LEU A 18 2.71 -2.76 -2.75
N MET A 19 3.48 -2.49 -1.71
CA MET A 19 2.98 -1.97 -0.43
C MET A 19 2.25 -0.64 -0.59
N TYR A 20 2.69 0.22 -1.52
CA TYR A 20 2.01 1.50 -1.79
C TYR A 20 0.62 1.35 -2.44
N VAL A 21 0.38 0.27 -3.20
CA VAL A 21 -0.84 0.10 -4.01
C VAL A 21 -1.77 -1.03 -3.54
N ILE A 22 -1.30 -1.89 -2.64
CA ILE A 22 -2.04 -3.08 -2.24
C ILE A 22 -3.23 -2.73 -1.34
N HIS A 23 -4.32 -3.49 -1.51
CA HIS A 23 -5.49 -3.42 -0.64
C HIS A 23 -5.38 -4.48 0.48
N PRO A 24 -5.85 -4.20 1.72
CA PRO A 24 -5.75 -5.14 2.85
C PRO A 24 -6.33 -6.54 2.56
N SER A 25 -7.37 -6.64 1.73
CA SER A 25 -7.94 -7.94 1.34
C SER A 25 -6.99 -8.83 0.52
N ASN A 26 -5.87 -8.29 0.04
CA ASN A 26 -4.96 -8.94 -0.90
C ASN A 26 -3.60 -9.28 -0.28
N THR A 27 -3.41 -9.15 1.04
CA THR A 27 -2.13 -9.42 1.73
C THR A 27 -1.55 -10.80 1.46
N ARG A 28 -2.40 -11.78 1.10
CA ARG A 28 -1.99 -13.14 0.71
C ARG A 28 -1.01 -13.23 -0.47
N ILE A 29 -0.82 -12.15 -1.24
CA ILE A 29 0.17 -12.11 -2.33
C ILE A 29 1.54 -11.62 -1.86
N LEU A 30 1.66 -11.21 -0.60
CA LEU A 30 2.89 -10.75 0.03
C LEU A 30 3.57 -11.89 0.81
N PRO A 31 4.89 -11.79 1.01
CA PRO A 31 5.59 -12.50 2.08
C PRO A 31 4.96 -12.21 3.45
N GLU A 32 5.00 -13.17 4.36
CA GLU A 32 4.35 -13.10 5.69
C GLU A 32 4.80 -11.86 6.45
N CYS A 33 6.12 -11.59 6.46
CA CYS A 33 6.67 -10.46 7.19
C CYS A 33 6.17 -9.09 6.65
N MET A 34 5.77 -9.02 5.39
CA MET A 34 5.19 -7.81 4.78
C MET A 34 3.68 -7.75 4.95
N ALA A 35 2.99 -8.90 4.95
CA ALA A 35 1.56 -8.98 5.23
C ALA A 35 1.27 -8.46 6.65
N ASP A 36 2.12 -8.77 7.63
CA ASP A 36 2.00 -8.30 9.01
C ASP A 36 2.02 -6.77 9.12
N LEU A 37 2.76 -6.08 8.25
CA LEU A 37 2.76 -4.61 8.22
C LEU A 37 1.40 -4.01 7.83
N ILE A 38 0.51 -4.80 7.25
CA ILE A 38 -0.82 -4.39 6.78
C ILE A 38 -1.92 -4.93 7.71
N ASP A 39 -1.84 -6.22 8.08
CA ASP A 39 -2.90 -6.93 8.80
C ASP A 39 -2.86 -6.69 10.32
N ASP A 40 -1.71 -6.30 10.88
CA ASP A 40 -1.59 -5.98 12.30
C ASP A 40 -2.11 -4.56 12.61
N GLU A 41 -3.12 -4.45 13.47
CA GLU A 41 -3.65 -3.16 13.93
C GLU A 41 -2.62 -2.36 14.75
N GLU A 42 -1.64 -3.03 15.36
CA GLU A 42 -0.52 -2.39 16.06
C GLU A 42 0.60 -1.95 15.10
N SER A 43 0.49 -2.29 13.81
CA SER A 43 1.45 -1.87 12.80
C SER A 43 1.50 -0.33 12.72
N PRO A 44 2.71 0.27 12.65
CA PRO A 44 2.86 1.71 12.42
C PRO A 44 2.25 2.16 11.08
N LEU A 45 2.01 1.22 10.15
CA LEU A 45 1.44 1.47 8.84
C LEU A 45 -0.07 1.21 8.76
N ALA A 46 -0.71 0.66 9.79
CA ALA A 46 -2.14 0.30 9.78
C ALA A 46 -3.04 1.47 9.32
N LYS A 47 -2.68 2.71 9.70
CA LYS A 47 -3.36 3.96 9.29
C LYS A 47 -3.43 4.20 7.78
N TYR A 48 -2.59 3.54 6.98
CA TYR A 48 -2.56 3.62 5.52
C TYR A 48 -3.42 2.55 4.84
N TYR A 49 -3.88 1.57 5.60
CA TYR A 49 -4.54 0.36 5.12
C TYR A 49 -5.92 0.19 5.75
N PRO A 50 -6.84 1.17 5.58
CA PRO A 50 -8.13 1.10 6.23
C PRO A 50 -8.97 -0.08 5.69
N SER A 51 -9.60 -0.84 6.59
CA SER A 51 -10.53 -1.92 6.20
C SER A 51 -11.81 -1.38 5.55
N GLU A 52 -12.18 -0.14 5.90
CA GLU A 52 -13.32 0.60 5.34
C GLU A 52 -12.90 2.04 5.02
N TYR A 53 -13.34 2.57 3.88
CA TYR A 53 -13.05 3.93 3.46
C TYR A 53 -14.31 4.63 2.96
N ASP A 54 -14.36 5.95 3.14
CA ASP A 54 -15.47 6.76 2.65
C ASP A 54 -15.45 6.83 1.13
N VAL A 55 -16.64 6.84 0.53
CA VAL A 55 -16.80 7.04 -0.91
C VAL A 55 -17.57 8.33 -1.10
N ASP A 56 -16.89 9.36 -1.62
CA ASP A 56 -17.56 10.60 -2.01
C ASP A 56 -18.41 10.36 -3.25
N ARG A 57 -19.67 10.73 -3.15
CA ARG A 57 -20.67 10.65 -4.21
C ARG A 57 -21.29 12.02 -4.30
N ASP A 58 -20.61 12.94 -4.98
CA ASP A 58 -21.02 14.32 -5.24
C ASP A 58 -22.37 14.39 -5.99
N GLY A 59 -23.47 14.06 -5.31
CA GLY A 59 -24.85 14.06 -5.82
C GLY A 59 -25.23 12.98 -6.86
N GLU A 60 -24.31 12.14 -7.32
CA GLU A 60 -24.55 11.20 -8.43
C GLU A 60 -25.25 9.89 -8.00
N LYS A 61 -26.27 9.48 -8.76
CA LYS A 61 -27.13 8.32 -8.45
C LYS A 61 -26.47 6.93 -8.63
N TYR A 62 -25.26 6.85 -9.19
CA TYR A 62 -24.62 5.57 -9.54
C TYR A 62 -23.31 5.36 -8.78
N MET A 63 -23.23 4.26 -8.03
CA MET A 63 -22.06 3.82 -7.25
C MET A 63 -20.75 3.78 -8.05
N SER A 64 -20.83 3.51 -9.36
CA SER A 64 -19.67 3.35 -10.25
C SER A 64 -18.87 4.63 -10.51
N LYS A 65 -19.30 5.79 -10.00
CA LYS A 65 -18.61 7.09 -10.13
C LYS A 65 -18.08 7.64 -8.81
N GLY A 66 -18.26 6.91 -7.70
CA GLY A 66 -17.78 7.37 -6.39
C GLY A 66 -16.26 7.42 -6.33
N VAL A 67 -15.71 8.43 -5.65
CA VAL A 67 -14.27 8.56 -5.41
C VAL A 67 -13.95 8.02 -4.03
N ALA A 68 -13.08 7.02 -3.95
CA ALA A 68 -12.60 6.50 -2.67
C ALA A 68 -11.71 7.54 -1.97
N ILE A 69 -12.08 7.90 -0.75
CA ILE A 69 -11.29 8.75 0.13
C ILE A 69 -10.37 7.83 0.94
N ILE A 70 -9.13 7.68 0.46
CA ILE A 70 -8.10 6.92 1.16
C ILE A 70 -7.11 7.85 1.87
N PRO A 71 -6.52 7.42 3.00
CA PRO A 71 -5.42 8.12 3.64
C PRO A 71 -4.28 8.37 2.66
N ARG A 72 -3.70 9.56 2.68
CA ARG A 72 -2.47 9.82 1.94
C ARG A 72 -1.31 9.10 2.63
N VAL A 73 -0.62 8.24 1.88
CA VAL A 73 0.57 7.53 2.35
C VAL A 73 1.75 8.48 2.40
N ASN A 74 2.50 8.48 3.50
CA ASN A 74 3.81 9.11 3.54
C ASN A 74 4.86 8.09 3.05
N GLU A 75 5.38 8.31 1.85
CA GLU A 75 6.35 7.42 1.20
C GLU A 75 7.60 7.19 2.07
N GLU A 76 8.13 8.24 2.72
CA GLU A 76 9.32 8.13 3.55
C GLU A 76 9.08 7.23 4.76
N GLU A 77 7.93 7.41 5.43
CA GLU A 77 7.53 6.58 6.58
C GLU A 77 7.28 5.13 6.14
N LEU A 78 6.59 4.94 5.01
CA LEU A 78 6.34 3.61 4.45
C LEU A 78 7.65 2.88 4.16
N TYR A 79 8.56 3.51 3.43
CA TYR A 79 9.82 2.89 3.01
C TYR A 79 10.75 2.62 4.19
N GLU A 80 10.77 3.49 5.20
CA GLU A 80 11.50 3.27 6.44
C GLU A 80 11.02 1.98 7.13
N LYS A 81 9.71 1.78 7.26
CA LYS A 81 9.17 0.58 7.91
C LYS A 81 9.41 -0.69 7.11
N ILE A 82 9.32 -0.62 5.79
CA ILE A 82 9.68 -1.74 4.92
C ILE A 82 11.18 -2.08 5.07
N ALA A 83 12.07 -1.08 5.17
CA ALA A 83 13.50 -1.28 5.37
C ALA A 83 13.83 -2.10 6.63
N PHE A 84 13.05 -1.95 7.71
CA PHE A 84 13.23 -2.75 8.94
C PHE A 84 12.85 -4.22 8.77
N VAL A 85 11.99 -4.54 7.80
CA VAL A 85 11.50 -5.90 7.54
C VAL A 85 12.32 -6.64 6.49
N TYR A 86 13.08 -5.92 5.65
CA TYR A 86 13.94 -6.53 4.61
C TYR A 86 14.85 -7.68 5.09
N PRO A 87 15.49 -7.63 6.28
CA PRO A 87 16.27 -8.77 6.76
C PRO A 87 15.43 -10.04 7.02
N LEU A 88 14.15 -9.88 7.39
CA LEU A 88 13.21 -10.99 7.56
C LEU A 88 12.77 -11.55 6.20
N LEU A 89 12.55 -10.67 5.22
CA LEU A 89 12.26 -11.06 3.84
C LEU A 89 13.37 -11.92 3.26
N GLU A 90 14.63 -11.53 3.42
CA GLU A 90 15.78 -12.32 2.93
C GLU A 90 15.85 -13.71 3.57
N ALA A 91 15.46 -13.82 4.85
CA ALA A 91 15.38 -15.11 5.55
C ALA A 91 14.18 -15.96 5.08
N GLU A 92 13.06 -15.33 4.72
CA GLU A 92 11.87 -15.98 4.20
C GLU A 92 12.09 -16.49 2.76
N GLU A 93 12.64 -15.65 1.87
CA GLU A 93 12.98 -16.01 0.49
C GLU A 93 14.10 -17.06 0.42
N GLY A 94 15.03 -17.06 1.37
CA GLY A 94 16.12 -18.06 1.46
C GLY A 94 15.67 -19.46 1.87
N ASN A 95 14.41 -19.64 2.28
CA ASN A 95 13.80 -20.92 2.66
C ASN A 95 12.87 -21.52 1.57
N GLY A 96 12.82 -20.91 0.38
CA GLY A 96 12.01 -21.32 -0.77
C GLY A 96 12.71 -22.26 -1.76
#